data_AF-A0A2H0ACW2-F1
#
_entry.id   AF-A0A2H0ACW2-F1
#
_cell.length_a   1.000
_cell.length_b   1.000
_cell.length_c   1.000
_cell.angle_alpha   90.00
_cell.angle_beta   90.00
_cell.angle_gamma   90.00
#
_symmetry.space_group_name_H-M   'P 1'
#
loop_
_entity.id
_entity.type
_entity.pdbx_description
1 polymer ?
#
loop_
_entity_poly.entity_id
_entity_poly.type
_entity_poly.pdbx_seq_one_letter_code
_entity_poly.pdbx_strand_id
1 'polypeptide(L)'
;MTLKVTDNQGATAQAQTVITVQAPPVTNQAPSAVLRASTKSGTAPLVVGFKSRGSSDPDGTIVSFFWEFGDGYTTSGSTTSHTYGVVGQYTVTLTVTDNQGATAQATTLISVTSPTPSTRTKSRTRSLRIR
;
A
#
# COMPACT_ATOMS: atom_id res chain seq x y z
N MET A 1 -45.72 -0.99 -19.34
CA MET A 1 -46.90 -0.66 -20.16
C MET A 1 -47.98 -1.69 -19.85
N THR A 2 -49.08 -1.28 -19.20
CA THR A 2 -50.14 -2.21 -18.79
C THR A 2 -51.17 -2.30 -19.90
N LEU A 3 -51.39 -3.50 -20.45
CA LEU A 3 -52.49 -3.76 -21.36
C LEU A 3 -53.68 -4.24 -20.53
N LYS A 4 -54.81 -3.53 -20.62
CA LYS A 4 -56.09 -3.95 -20.03
C LYS A 4 -56.97 -4.46 -21.18
N VAL A 5 -57.39 -5.72 -21.10
CA VAL A 5 -58.42 -6.28 -21.97
C VAL A 5 -59.64 -6.56 -21.10
N THR A 6 -60.80 -6.08 -21.54
CA THR A 6 -62.09 -6.28 -20.88
C THR A 6 -62.95 -7.11 -21.82
N ASP A 7 -63.53 -8.22 -21.35
CA ASP A 7 -64.49 -8.99 -22.14
C ASP A 7 -65.92 -8.38 -22.06
N ASN A 8 -66.85 -8.92 -22.85
CA ASN A 8 -68.23 -8.44 -22.93
C ASN A 8 -69.11 -8.84 -21.73
N GLN A 9 -68.53 -9.48 -20.70
CA GLN A 9 -69.19 -9.76 -19.42
C GLN A 9 -68.54 -8.98 -18.26
N GLY A 10 -67.60 -8.08 -18.56
CA GLY A 10 -66.97 -7.20 -17.58
C GLY A 10 -65.83 -7.83 -16.80
N ALA A 11 -65.36 -9.03 -17.15
CA ALA A 11 -64.17 -9.58 -16.56
C ALA A 11 -62.93 -8.85 -17.10
N THR A 12 -62.03 -8.47 -16.21
CA THR A 12 -60.77 -7.83 -16.57
C THR A 12 -59.61 -8.68 -16.08
N ALA A 13 -58.72 -9.05 -16.98
CA ALA A 13 -57.43 -9.64 -16.65
C ALA A 13 -56.34 -8.57 -16.84
N GLN A 14 -55.52 -8.37 -15.81
CA GLN A 14 -54.34 -7.51 -15.89
C GLN A 14 -53.11 -8.40 -15.88
N ALA A 15 -52.27 -8.32 -16.91
CA ALA A 15 -50.93 -8.88 -16.90
C ALA A 15 -49.93 -7.72 -16.69
N GLN A 16 -49.17 -7.78 -15.60
CA GLN A 16 -48.04 -6.88 -15.39
C GLN A 16 -46.76 -7.62 -15.80
N THR A 17 -46.16 -7.22 -16.91
CA THR A 17 -44.77 -7.62 -17.22
C THR A 17 -43.85 -6.69 -16.44
N VAL A 18 -43.32 -7.16 -15.32
CA VAL A 18 -42.24 -6.46 -14.62
C VAL A 18 -40.94 -6.75 -15.38
N ILE A 19 -40.53 -5.83 -16.25
CA ILE A 19 -39.19 -5.86 -16.86
C ILE A 19 -38.24 -5.29 -15.82
N THR A 20 -37.66 -6.14 -14.98
CA THR A 20 -36.50 -5.74 -14.19
C THR A 20 -35.28 -5.71 -15.11
N VAL A 21 -34.78 -4.52 -15.43
CA VAL A 21 -33.44 -4.38 -15.99
C VAL A 21 -32.47 -4.67 -14.85
N GLN A 22 -32.05 -5.93 -14.71
CA GLN A 22 -30.95 -6.26 -13.80
C GLN A 22 -29.66 -5.79 -14.47
N ALA A 23 -29.00 -4.78 -13.89
CA ALA A 23 -27.67 -4.38 -14.32
C ALA A 23 -26.75 -5.62 -14.32
N PRO A 24 -25.88 -5.80 -15.33
CA PRO A 24 -24.96 -6.92 -15.34
C PRO A 24 -24.11 -6.92 -14.06
N PRO A 25 -23.73 -8.10 -13.52
CA PRO A 25 -22.86 -8.16 -12.36
C PRO A 25 -21.56 -7.42 -12.67
N VAL A 26 -21.31 -6.33 -11.96
CA VAL A 26 -20.02 -5.62 -12.04
C VAL A 26 -18.97 -6.53 -11.42
N THR A 27 -17.96 -6.89 -12.20
CA THR A 27 -16.83 -7.68 -11.70
C THR A 27 -15.89 -6.73 -10.97
N ASN A 28 -15.50 -7.08 -9.74
CA ASN A 28 -14.57 -6.27 -8.94
C ASN A 28 -13.25 -6.03 -9.70
N GLN A 29 -12.78 -4.78 -9.72
CA GLN A 29 -11.45 -4.44 -10.19
C GLN A 29 -10.48 -4.40 -9.01
N ALA A 30 -9.26 -4.89 -9.22
CA ALA A 30 -8.26 -4.85 -8.16
C ALA A 30 -7.76 -3.41 -7.93
N PRO A 31 -7.35 -3.06 -6.70
CA PRO A 31 -6.80 -1.75 -6.40
C PRO A 31 -5.44 -1.55 -7.07
N SER A 32 -4.96 -0.31 -7.09
CA SER A 32 -3.58 0.07 -7.40
C SER A 32 -2.85 0.45 -6.13
N ALA A 33 -1.67 -0.14 -5.90
CA ALA A 33 -0.83 0.11 -4.75
C ALA A 33 0.26 1.15 -5.05
N VAL A 34 0.43 2.14 -4.17
CA VAL A 34 1.53 3.11 -4.26
C VAL A 34 2.27 3.17 -2.94
N LEU A 35 3.57 2.88 -3.00
CA LEU A 35 4.47 2.89 -1.86
C LEU A 35 5.41 4.11 -1.93
N ARG A 36 5.47 4.89 -0.84
CA ARG A 36 6.43 6.00 -0.68
C ARG A 36 7.26 5.83 0.59
N ALA A 37 8.58 5.85 0.45
CA ALA A 37 9.54 5.87 1.55
C ALA A 37 10.15 7.27 1.69
N SER A 38 10.42 7.72 2.93
CA SER A 38 11.04 9.03 3.20
C SER A 38 12.50 9.11 2.74
N THR A 39 13.20 7.99 2.80
CA THR A 39 14.53 7.78 2.22
C THR A 39 14.63 6.33 1.73
N LYS A 40 15.51 6.08 0.77
CA LYS A 40 15.83 4.73 0.28
C LYS A 40 17.22 4.26 0.67
N SER A 41 18.01 5.12 1.31
CA SER A 41 19.33 4.74 1.80
C SER A 41 19.79 5.59 2.98
N GLY A 42 20.75 5.08 3.74
CA GLY A 42 21.37 5.79 4.85
C GLY A 42 22.21 4.86 5.71
N THR A 43 22.78 5.40 6.79
CA THR A 43 23.61 4.62 7.72
C THR A 43 22.80 4.05 8.86
N ALA A 44 23.15 2.86 9.35
CA ALA A 44 22.51 2.27 10.53
C ALA A 44 22.79 3.11 11.81
N PRO A 45 21.82 3.24 12.73
CA PRO A 45 20.41 2.87 12.56
C PRO A 45 19.67 3.86 11.63
N LEU A 46 18.94 3.33 10.65
CA LEU A 46 18.20 4.13 9.68
C LEU A 46 16.69 4.08 9.98
N VAL A 47 16.11 5.23 10.32
CA VAL A 47 14.65 5.38 10.46
C VAL A 47 14.05 5.79 9.12
N VAL A 48 13.07 5.02 8.64
CA VAL A 48 12.36 5.29 7.38
C VAL A 48 10.86 5.39 7.65
N GLY A 49 10.26 6.50 7.20
CA GLY A 49 8.81 6.66 7.18
C GLY A 49 8.22 6.12 5.87
N PHE A 50 7.11 5.40 5.97
CA PHE A 50 6.39 4.79 4.85
C PHE A 50 4.96 5.31 4.76
N LYS A 51 4.49 5.57 3.54
CA LYS A 51 3.15 6.07 3.24
C LYS A 51 2.58 5.36 2.03
N SER A 52 1.29 5.03 2.08
CA SER A 52 0.53 4.44 0.97
C SER A 52 -0.14 5.48 0.05
N ARG A 53 0.17 6.77 0.25
CA ARG A 53 -0.49 7.88 -0.47
C ARG A 53 -0.34 7.76 -1.98
N GLY A 54 -1.47 7.67 -2.66
CA GLY A 54 -1.59 7.46 -4.10
C GLY A 54 -2.19 6.11 -4.47
N SER A 55 -2.34 5.20 -3.52
CA SER A 55 -3.11 3.97 -3.74
C SER A 55 -4.59 4.32 -3.96
N SER A 56 -5.25 3.60 -4.86
CA SER A 56 -6.63 3.87 -5.27
C SER A 56 -7.32 2.60 -5.73
N ASP A 57 -8.64 2.58 -5.70
CA ASP A 57 -9.46 1.49 -6.21
C ASP A 57 -10.47 2.04 -7.26
N PRO A 58 -10.50 1.54 -8.51
CA PRO A 58 -11.32 2.13 -9.58
C PRO A 58 -12.83 2.02 -9.39
N ASP A 59 -13.31 0.96 -8.74
CA ASP A 59 -14.73 0.65 -8.57
C ASP A 59 -15.15 0.49 -7.11
N GLY A 60 -14.26 0.84 -6.18
CA GLY A 60 -14.50 0.70 -4.75
C GLY A 60 -13.60 1.56 -3.87
N THR A 61 -13.26 1.01 -2.71
CA THR A 61 -12.48 1.65 -1.65
C THR A 61 -11.46 0.68 -1.07
N ILE A 62 -10.27 1.19 -0.75
CA ILE A 62 -9.25 0.42 -0.04
C ILE A 62 -9.62 0.35 1.44
N VAL A 63 -9.69 -0.87 1.99
CA VAL A 63 -10.06 -1.13 3.39
C VAL A 63 -8.87 -1.50 4.28
N SER A 64 -7.74 -1.93 3.71
CA SER A 64 -6.56 -2.28 4.50
C SER A 64 -5.23 -1.99 3.80
N PHE A 65 -4.20 -1.75 4.62
CA PHE A 65 -2.81 -1.58 4.23
C PHE A 65 -1.94 -2.44 5.13
N PHE A 66 -1.16 -3.34 4.56
CA PHE A 66 -0.25 -4.23 5.26
C PHE A 66 1.18 -4.07 4.74
N TRP A 67 2.13 -3.97 5.64
CA TRP A 67 3.54 -3.70 5.34
C TRP A 67 4.40 -4.86 5.81
N GLU A 68 5.34 -5.25 4.96
CA GLU A 68 6.43 -6.17 5.27
C GLU A 68 7.74 -5.43 5.01
N PHE A 69 8.61 -5.30 6.01
CA PHE A 69 9.81 -4.46 5.90
C PHE A 69 11.04 -5.20 5.34
N GLY A 70 10.93 -6.50 5.07
CA GLY A 70 12.02 -7.31 4.52
C GLY A 70 13.05 -7.79 5.54
N ASP A 71 12.85 -7.49 6.83
CA ASP A 71 13.66 -7.97 7.96
C ASP A 71 12.86 -8.84 8.95
N GLY A 72 11.68 -9.29 8.52
CA GLY A 72 10.76 -10.10 9.33
C GLY A 72 9.75 -9.29 10.14
N TYR A 73 9.88 -7.96 10.22
CA TYR A 73 8.86 -7.12 10.86
C TYR A 73 7.75 -6.73 9.89
N THR A 74 6.53 -6.66 10.44
CA THR A 74 5.32 -6.30 9.70
C THR A 74 4.48 -5.31 10.49
N THR A 75 3.65 -4.53 9.80
CA THR A 75 2.68 -3.64 10.46
C THR A 75 1.50 -3.31 9.53
N SER A 76 0.49 -2.64 10.06
CA SER A 76 -0.70 -2.23 9.33
C SER A 76 -0.92 -0.72 9.43
N GLY A 77 -1.61 -0.15 8.45
CA GLY A 77 -2.00 1.27 8.44
C GLY A 77 -1.46 2.02 7.21
N SER A 78 -2.11 3.12 6.86
CA SER A 78 -1.77 3.89 5.65
C SER A 78 -0.47 4.69 5.77
N THR A 79 0.00 4.93 6.99
CA THR A 79 1.28 5.56 7.30
C THR A 79 1.93 4.84 8.48
N THR A 80 3.24 4.57 8.38
CA THR A 80 4.01 3.90 9.42
C THR A 80 5.48 4.32 9.37
N SER A 81 6.29 3.89 10.34
CA SER A 81 7.74 4.07 10.35
C SER A 81 8.42 2.80 10.83
N HIS A 82 9.60 2.52 10.29
CA HIS A 82 10.42 1.37 10.69
C HIS A 82 11.89 1.78 10.84
N THR A 83 12.59 1.12 11.76
CA THR A 83 14.00 1.37 12.04
C THR A 83 14.84 0.16 11.66
N TYR A 84 15.72 0.33 10.68
CA TYR A 84 16.68 -0.70 10.30
C TYR A 84 17.97 -0.53 11.11
N GLY A 85 18.18 -1.42 12.07
CA GLY A 85 19.34 -1.40 12.96
C GLY A 85 20.60 -2.06 12.39
N VAL A 86 20.46 -2.85 11.33
CA VAL A 86 21.53 -3.66 10.75
C VAL A 86 21.81 -3.21 9.32
N VAL A 87 23.08 -3.31 8.91
CA VAL A 87 23.51 -3.05 7.52
C VAL A 87 22.94 -4.13 6.61
N GLY A 88 22.40 -3.73 5.47
CA GLY A 88 21.77 -4.66 4.54
C GLY A 88 20.92 -3.98 3.49
N GLN A 89 20.31 -4.82 2.66
CA GLN A 89 19.29 -4.42 1.70
C GLN A 89 17.97 -5.05 2.11
N TYR A 90 16.93 -4.22 2.19
CA TYR A 90 15.61 -4.63 2.67
C TYR A 90 14.57 -4.33 1.60
N THR A 91 13.90 -5.37 1.11
CA THR A 91 12.76 -5.23 0.20
C THR A 91 11.51 -5.01 1.04
N VAL A 92 10.97 -3.80 0.96
CA VAL A 92 9.71 -3.43 1.62
C VAL A 92 8.56 -3.70 0.67
N THR A 93 7.53 -4.39 1.15
CA THR A 93 6.30 -4.69 0.41
C THR A 93 5.12 -4.01 1.11
N LEU A 94 4.32 -3.28 0.35
CA LEU A 94 2.99 -2.82 0.74
C LEU A 94 1.97 -3.70 0.02
N THR A 95 1.06 -4.33 0.77
CA THR A 95 -0.15 -4.97 0.26
C THR A 95 -1.36 -4.10 0.60
N VAL A 96 -2.17 -3.75 -0.40
CA VAL A 96 -3.45 -3.05 -0.23
C VAL A 96 -4.60 -4.01 -0.54
N THR A 97 -5.70 -3.93 0.22
CA THR A 97 -6.91 -4.74 -0.02
C THR A 97 -8.12 -3.83 -0.17
N ASP A 98 -8.98 -4.10 -1.15
CA ASP A 98 -10.24 -3.38 -1.38
C ASP A 98 -11.42 -3.94 -0.55
N ASN A 99 -12.57 -3.25 -0.61
CA ASN A 99 -13.79 -3.64 0.10
C ASN A 99 -14.49 -4.89 -0.45
N GLN A 100 -13.99 -5.49 -1.52
CA GLN A 100 -14.47 -6.74 -2.12
C GLN A 100 -13.44 -7.87 -1.99
N GLY A 101 -12.30 -7.61 -1.33
CA GLY A 101 -11.26 -8.56 -1.00
C GLY A 101 -10.14 -8.72 -2.04
N ALA A 102 -10.13 -7.98 -3.16
CA ALA A 102 -8.99 -8.05 -4.07
C ALA A 102 -7.81 -7.23 -3.55
N THR A 103 -6.61 -7.64 -3.96
CA THR A 103 -5.35 -7.11 -3.43
C THR A 103 -4.40 -6.66 -4.52
N ALA A 104 -3.57 -5.67 -4.20
CA ALA A 104 -2.42 -5.30 -5.02
C ALA A 104 -1.19 -5.02 -4.16
N GLN A 105 0.00 -5.10 -4.77
CA GLN A 105 1.26 -4.89 -4.07
C GLN A 105 2.13 -3.83 -4.73
N ALA A 106 2.93 -3.13 -3.92
CA ALA A 106 4.00 -2.26 -4.36
C ALA A 106 5.25 -2.50 -3.51
N THR A 107 6.43 -2.49 -4.14
CA THR A 107 7.69 -2.79 -3.48
C THR A 107 8.72 -1.67 -3.60
N THR A 108 9.61 -1.53 -2.62
CA THR A 108 10.80 -0.67 -2.74
C THR A 108 11.99 -1.24 -1.98
N LEU A 109 13.20 -0.89 -2.41
CA LEU A 109 14.44 -1.32 -1.77
C LEU A 109 14.98 -0.22 -0.84
N ILE A 110 15.33 -0.59 0.40
CA ILE A 110 16.05 0.26 1.36
C ILE A 110 17.47 -0.28 1.53
N SER A 111 18.47 0.58 1.33
CA SER A 111 19.89 0.23 1.48
C SER A 111 20.49 0.88 2.73
N VAL A 112 20.89 0.06 3.70
CA VAL A 112 21.47 0.51 4.97
C VAL A 112 22.96 0.21 4.98
N THR A 113 23.79 1.22 5.22
CA THR A 113 25.26 1.11 5.23
C THR A 113 25.84 1.38 6.63
N SER A 114 27.10 1.02 6.84
CA SER A 114 27.81 1.40 8.07
C SER A 114 28.14 2.89 8.06
N PRO A 115 28.13 3.58 9.21
CA PRO A 115 28.74 4.89 9.32
C PRO A 115 30.23 4.79 8.97
N THR A 116 30.74 5.72 8.18
CA THR A 116 32.17 5.79 7.85
C THR A 116 32.98 5.98 9.14
N PRO A 117 34.05 5.22 9.39
CA PRO A 117 34.92 5.46 10.53
C PRO A 117 35.53 6.86 10.40
N SER A 118 35.35 7.73 11.40
CA SER A 118 36.08 9.00 11.42
C SER A 118 37.56 8.68 11.63
N THR A 119 38.38 8.89 10.60
CA THR A 119 39.83 8.86 10.75
C THR A 119 40.24 10.07 11.58
N ARG A 120 40.22 9.94 12.90
CA ARG A 120 40.91 10.87 13.79
C ARG A 120 42.40 10.62 13.64
N THR A 121 43.04 11.35 12.72
CA THR A 121 44.51 11.47 12.67
C THR A 121 44.95 12.02 14.03
N LYS A 122 45.39 11.14 14.94
CA LYS A 122 46.21 11.55 16.08
C LYS A 122 47.53 12.04 15.50
N SER A 123 47.63 13.32 15.18
CA SER A 123 48.91 13.98 14.94
C SER A 123 49.69 13.94 16.25
N ARG A 124 50.54 12.91 16.42
CA ARG A 124 51.52 12.88 17.51
C ARG A 124 52.70 13.71 17.04
N THR A 125 52.62 15.03 17.20
CA THR A 125 53.82 15.88 17.12
C THR A 125 54.62 15.67 18.39
N ARG A 126 55.53 14.69 18.38
CA ARG A 126 56.60 14.59 19.38
C ARG A 126 57.77 15.42 18.88
N SER A 127 57.73 16.74 19.10
CA SER A 127 58.91 17.59 18.92
C SER A 127 59.90 17.28 20.03
N LEU A 128 60.93 16.53 19.67
CA LEU A 128 62.06 16.19 20.51
C LEU A 128 62.91 17.46 20.72
N ARG A 129 62.92 18.05 21.92
CA ARG A 129 63.98 18.97 22.33
C ARG A 129 65.23 18.16 22.59
N ILE A 130 66.31 18.42 21.84
CA ILE A 130 67.68 18.12 22.26
C ILE A 130 68.48 19.41 22.21
N ARG A 131 69.35 19.51 23.21
CA ARG A 131 70.11 20.65 23.71
C ARG A 131 71.14 21.17 22.71
#